data_AF-A0A969NNY4-F1
#
_entry.id   AF-A0A969NNY4-F1
#
_cell.length_a   1.000
_cell.length_b   1.000
_cell.length_c   1.000
_cell.angle_alpha   90.00
_cell.angle_beta   90.00
_cell.angle_gamma   90.00
#
_symmetry.space_group_name_H-M   'P 1'
#
loop_
_entity.id
_entity.type
_entity.pdbx_description
1 polymer ?
#
loop_
_entity_poly.entity_id
_entity_poly.type
_entity_poly.pdbx_seq_one_letter_code
_entity_poly.pdbx_strand_id
1 'polypeptide(L)'
;MARVYNLYRPIEVGASAAELQQLHNTPMQILGELGLVGFAAFLFSIGCLLRLWWRLYRRLSKPNERYLLYGIGGSWLAYAVSSLTDYQLENISISSTLVVLIVLLIGLADAIA
;
A
#
# COMPACT_ATOMS: atom_id res chain seq x y z
N MET A 1 18.29 -1.79 6.70
CA MET A 1 19.32 -1.10 7.53
C MET A 1 18.76 -0.15 8.60
N ALA A 2 17.54 0.38 8.47
CA ALA A 2 16.96 1.33 9.44
C ALA A 2 16.70 0.77 10.86
N ARG A 3 16.36 -0.52 10.98
CA ARG A 3 16.05 -1.17 12.27
C ARG A 3 17.24 -1.25 13.23
N VAL A 4 18.45 -1.47 12.71
CA VAL A 4 19.68 -1.53 13.53
C VAL A 4 20.08 -0.13 13.98
N TYR A 5 19.94 0.86 13.11
CA TYR A 5 20.20 2.26 13.47
C TYR A 5 19.25 2.78 14.55
N ASN A 6 17.95 2.42 14.49
CA ASN A 6 17.01 2.75 15.57
C ASN A 6 17.39 2.11 16.92
N LEU A 7 18.06 0.95 16.89
CA LEU A 7 18.52 0.27 18.10
C LEU A 7 19.73 0.96 18.74
N TYR A 8 20.55 1.65 17.94
CA TYR A 8 21.82 2.27 18.37
C TYR A 8 21.80 3.81 18.32
N ARG A 9 20.63 4.41 18.08
CA ARG A 9 20.49 5.86 18.01
C ARG A 9 20.77 6.49 19.39
N PRO A 10 21.68 7.47 19.48
CA PRO A 10 21.88 8.23 20.71
C PRO A 10 20.62 9.03 21.05
N ILE A 11 20.25 9.03 22.33
CA ILE A 11 19.06 9.71 22.87
C ILE A 11 19.07 11.22 22.58
N GLU A 12 20.27 11.78 22.39
CA GLU A 12 20.59 13.19 22.21
C GLU A 12 20.17 13.76 20.84
N VAL A 13 20.01 12.92 19.82
CA VAL A 13 19.86 13.39 18.44
C VAL A 13 18.42 13.81 18.11
N GLY A 14 17.44 13.52 18.96
CA GLY A 14 16.05 13.96 18.76
C GLY A 14 15.40 13.43 17.46
N ALA A 15 14.08 13.58 17.34
CA ALA A 15 13.29 13.00 16.24
C ALA A 15 13.78 13.36 14.82
N SER A 16 14.58 14.42 14.68
CA SER A 16 15.15 14.92 13.43
C SER A 16 16.11 13.96 12.72
N ALA A 17 16.79 13.04 13.41
CA ALA A 17 17.62 12.02 12.73
C ALA A 17 16.83 10.83 12.17
N ALA A 18 15.54 10.69 12.51
CA ALA A 18 14.69 9.70 11.84
C ALA A 18 14.36 10.13 10.39
N GLU A 19 14.24 11.44 10.16
CA GLU A 19 13.94 12.01 8.84
C GLU A 19 15.09 11.85 7.84
N LEU A 20 16.35 11.84 8.31
CA LEU A 20 17.53 11.66 7.45
C LEU A 20 17.71 10.23 6.91
N GLN A 21 16.98 9.24 7.45
CA GLN A 21 17.15 7.83 7.09
C GLN A 21 15.88 7.16 6.53
N GLN A 22 14.80 7.91 6.39
CA GLN A 22 13.68 7.49 5.57
C GLN A 22 14.07 7.68 4.11
N LEU A 23 14.27 6.57 3.43
CA LEU A 23 14.42 6.57 1.98
C LEU A 23 13.03 6.96 1.45
N HIS A 24 12.90 8.22 0.99
CA HIS A 24 11.65 8.98 0.82
C HIS A 24 10.53 8.33 -0.01
N ASN A 25 10.69 7.12 -0.54
CA ASN A 25 9.73 6.46 -1.40
C ASN A 25 9.42 5.05 -0.85
N THR A 26 8.13 4.74 -0.68
CA THR A 26 7.62 3.41 -0.26
C THR A 26 8.25 2.20 -0.98
N PRO A 27 8.46 2.17 -2.31
CA PRO A 27 9.06 1.00 -2.95
C PRO A 27 10.52 0.79 -2.53
N MET A 28 11.28 1.86 -2.34
CA MET A 28 12.69 1.78 -2.02
C MET A 28 12.89 1.40 -0.54
N GLN A 29 11.99 1.83 0.34
CA GLN A 29 11.98 1.40 1.74
C GLN A 29 11.66 -0.09 1.89
N ILE A 30 10.65 -0.60 1.18
CA ILE A 30 10.30 -2.04 1.18
C ILE A 30 11.49 -2.87 0.68
N LEU A 31 12.16 -2.43 -0.40
CA LEU A 31 13.38 -3.07 -0.90
C LEU A 31 14.52 -3.05 0.12
N GLY A 32 14.73 -1.93 0.80
CA GLY A 32 15.82 -1.77 1.78
C GLY A 32 15.60 -2.48 3.13
N GLU A 33 14.35 -2.78 3.47
CA GLU A 33 13.99 -3.44 4.73
C GLU A 33 13.76 -4.94 4.60
N LEU A 34 12.99 -5.38 3.60
CA LEU A 34 12.67 -6.79 3.41
C LEU A 34 13.51 -7.47 2.32
N GLY A 35 14.33 -6.71 1.59
CA GLY A 35 15.13 -7.22 0.49
C GLY A 35 14.30 -7.62 -0.73
N LEU A 36 14.94 -8.35 -1.64
CA LEU A 36 14.35 -8.75 -2.92
C LEU A 36 13.09 -9.62 -2.74
N VAL A 37 13.08 -10.48 -1.72
CA VAL A 37 11.95 -11.41 -1.46
C VAL A 37 10.71 -10.65 -1.01
N GLY A 38 10.85 -9.71 -0.07
CA GLY A 38 9.69 -8.91 0.36
C GLY A 38 9.18 -7.99 -0.73
N PHE A 39 10.08 -7.42 -1.53
CA PHE A 39 9.66 -6.64 -2.69
C PHE A 39 8.92 -7.49 -3.74
N ALA A 40 9.40 -8.71 -4.02
CA ALA A 40 8.71 -9.64 -4.91
C ALA A 40 7.32 -10.01 -4.37
N ALA A 41 7.18 -10.26 -3.06
CA ALA A 41 5.90 -10.53 -2.42
C ALA A 41 4.94 -9.32 -2.50
N PHE A 42 5.47 -8.10 -2.37
CA PHE A 42 4.70 -6.86 -2.54
C PHE A 42 4.21 -6.66 -3.97
N LEU A 43 5.07 -6.87 -4.98
CA LEU A 43 4.65 -6.83 -6.37
C LEU A 43 3.61 -7.92 -6.69
N PHE A 44 3.79 -9.10 -6.11
CA PHE A 44 2.83 -10.20 -6.24
C PHE A 44 1.46 -9.83 -5.65
N SER A 45 1.41 -9.23 -4.47
CA SER A 45 0.15 -8.80 -3.85
C SER A 45 -0.55 -7.71 -4.68
N ILE A 46 0.19 -6.74 -5.21
CA ILE A 46 -0.34 -5.75 -6.15
C ILE A 46 -0.92 -6.44 -7.40
N GLY A 47 -0.20 -7.41 -7.97
CA GLY A 47 -0.66 -8.18 -9.12
C GLY A 47 -1.96 -8.95 -8.84
N CYS A 48 -2.08 -9.56 -7.66
CA CYS A 48 -3.31 -10.23 -7.22
C CYS A 48 -4.50 -9.25 -7.11
N LEU A 49 -4.29 -8.09 -6.51
CA LEU A 49 -5.33 -7.07 -6.36
C LEU A 49 -5.78 -6.50 -7.71
N LEU A 50 -4.84 -6.20 -8.61
CA LEU A 50 -5.15 -5.76 -9.97
C LEU A 50 -5.90 -6.83 -10.77
N ARG A 51 -5.50 -8.10 -10.64
CA ARG A 51 -6.20 -9.22 -11.27
C ARG A 51 -7.63 -9.38 -10.74
N LEU A 52 -7.83 -9.22 -9.44
CA LEU A 52 -9.14 -9.26 -8.81
C LEU A 52 -10.02 -8.11 -9.30
N TRP A 53 -9.49 -6.88 -9.28
CA TRP A 53 -10.15 -5.69 -9.78
C TRP A 53 -10.56 -5.84 -11.26
N TRP A 54 -9.67 -6.34 -12.11
CA TRP A 54 -9.96 -6.59 -13.53
C TRP A 54 -11.01 -7.70 -13.74
N ARG A 55 -11.00 -8.75 -12.91
CA ARG A 55 -12.01 -9.80 -12.95
C ARG A 55 -13.39 -9.24 -12.57
N LEU A 56 -13.44 -8.42 -11.52
CA LEU A 56 -14.65 -7.73 -11.06
C LEU A 56 -15.19 -6.79 -12.12
N TYR A 57 -14.32 -5.97 -12.74
CA TYR A 57 -14.70 -5.06 -13.82
C TYR A 57 -15.47 -5.75 -14.95
N ARG A 58 -15.04 -6.97 -15.32
CA ARG A 58 -15.68 -7.75 -16.39
C ARG A 58 -16.97 -8.46 -15.96
N ARG A 59 -17.14 -8.77 -14.67
CA ARG A 59 -18.31 -9.53 -14.17
C ARG A 59 -19.41 -8.65 -13.59
N LEU A 60 -19.08 -7.43 -13.18
CA LEU A 60 -20.03 -6.49 -12.61
C LEU A 60 -20.96 -5.93 -13.69
N SER A 61 -22.24 -6.23 -13.57
CA SER A 61 -23.30 -5.68 -14.42
C SER A 61 -24.06 -4.53 -13.76
N LYS A 62 -24.09 -4.46 -12.41
CA LYS A 62 -24.82 -3.41 -11.70
C LYS A 62 -24.04 -2.08 -11.68
N PRO A 63 -24.71 -0.94 -11.93
CA PRO A 63 -24.04 0.36 -11.99
C PRO A 63 -23.47 0.81 -10.64
N ASN A 64 -24.17 0.59 -9.53
CA ASN A 64 -23.73 1.02 -8.20
C ASN A 64 -22.40 0.35 -7.79
N GLU A 65 -22.31 -0.96 -8.04
CA GLU A 65 -21.12 -1.76 -7.75
C GLU A 65 -19.92 -1.35 -8.64
N ARG A 66 -20.18 -0.93 -9.89
CA ARG A 66 -19.14 -0.38 -10.78
C ARG A 66 -18.60 0.96 -10.29
N TYR A 67 -19.45 1.86 -9.78
CA TYR A 67 -18.98 3.13 -9.22
C TYR A 67 -18.08 2.90 -8.00
N LEU A 68 -18.44 1.95 -7.12
CA LEU A 68 -17.59 1.57 -6.00
C LEU A 68 -16.24 1.00 -6.48
N LEU A 69 -16.25 0.13 -7.49
CA LEU A 69 -15.04 -0.43 -8.08
C LEU A 69 -14.11 0.65 -8.66
N TYR A 70 -14.67 1.64 -9.35
CA TYR A 70 -13.90 2.78 -9.87
C TYR A 70 -13.36 3.66 -8.74
N GLY A 71 -14.14 3.88 -7.68
CA GLY A 71 -13.70 4.60 -6.49
C GLY A 71 -12.49 3.93 -5.84
N ILE A 72 -12.57 2.61 -5.62
CA ILE A 72 -11.45 1.81 -5.08
C ILE A 72 -10.22 1.91 -6.00
N GLY A 73 -10.40 1.74 -7.31
CA GLY A 73 -9.31 1.84 -8.28
C GLY A 73 -8.67 3.24 -8.33
N GLY A 74 -9.48 4.29 -8.28
CA GLY A 74 -9.02 5.67 -8.25
C GLY A 74 -8.26 6.01 -6.97
N SER A 75 -8.76 5.59 -5.81
CA SER A 75 -8.06 5.75 -4.52
C SER A 75 -6.72 5.04 -4.51
N TRP A 76 -6.63 3.83 -5.06
CA TRP A 76 -5.35 3.10 -5.16
C TRP A 76 -4.38 3.75 -6.14
N LEU A 77 -4.84 4.27 -7.28
CA LEU A 77 -3.97 5.02 -8.20
C LEU A 77 -3.46 6.32 -7.56
N ALA A 78 -4.33 7.07 -6.88
CA ALA A 78 -3.94 8.28 -6.17
C ALA A 78 -2.91 7.97 -5.07
N TYR A 79 -3.15 6.90 -4.30
CA TYR A 79 -2.20 6.45 -3.29
C TYR A 79 -0.88 5.97 -3.92
N ALA A 80 -0.92 5.20 -5.01
CA ALA A 80 0.29 4.73 -5.70
C ALA A 80 1.17 5.91 -6.14
N VAL A 81 0.57 6.95 -6.73
CA VAL A 81 1.30 8.17 -7.13
C VAL A 81 1.88 8.90 -5.91
N SER A 82 1.10 9.06 -4.84
CA SER A 82 1.55 9.70 -3.60
C SER A 82 2.68 8.91 -2.92
N SER A 83 2.60 7.58 -2.94
CA SER A 83 3.55 6.66 -2.30
C SER A 83 4.91 6.62 -2.99
N LEU A 84 4.99 7.09 -4.25
CA LEU A 84 6.24 7.24 -5.00
C LEU A 84 7.07 8.45 -4.54
N THR A 85 6.44 9.42 -3.88
CA THR A 85 7.10 10.66 -3.44
C THR A 85 7.29 10.74 -1.94
N ASP A 86 6.53 9.96 -1.17
CA ASP A 86 6.55 10.02 0.28
C ASP A 86 6.27 8.65 0.92
N TYR A 87 6.87 8.39 2.07
CA TYR A 87 6.66 7.17 2.85
C TYR A 87 5.46 7.32 3.79
N GLN A 88 4.28 6.94 3.32
CA GLN A 88 3.02 7.17 4.03
C GLN A 88 2.50 5.96 4.82
N LEU A 89 3.18 4.81 4.75
CA LEU A 89 2.74 3.55 5.38
C LEU A 89 2.86 3.56 6.91
N GLU A 90 3.69 4.43 7.50
CA GLU A 90 3.76 4.58 8.97
C GLU A 90 2.51 5.26 9.54
N ASN A 91 1.78 5.99 8.70
CA ASN A 91 0.54 6.62 9.11
C ASN A 91 -0.57 5.56 9.23
N ILE A 92 -0.94 5.27 10.48
CA ILE A 92 -1.97 4.30 10.83
C ILE A 92 -3.29 4.56 10.09
N SER A 93 -3.65 5.83 9.86
CA SER A 93 -4.87 6.20 9.14
C SER A 93 -4.82 5.81 7.66
N ILE A 94 -3.66 5.96 7.02
CA ILE A 94 -3.49 5.59 5.60
C ILE A 94 -3.43 4.06 5.47
N SER A 95 -2.68 3.40 6.35
CA SER A 95 -2.59 1.94 6.36
C SER A 95 -3.97 1.28 6.60
N SER A 96 -4.73 1.78 7.58
CA SER A 96 -6.08 1.26 7.87
C SER A 96 -7.07 1.49 6.72
N THR A 97 -7.04 2.66 6.05
CA THR A 97 -7.91 2.91 4.91
C THR A 97 -7.60 2.00 3.73
N LEU A 98 -6.32 1.71 3.44
CA LEU A 98 -5.95 0.73 2.42
C LEU A 98 -6.47 -0.68 2.73
N VAL A 99 -6.38 -1.11 3.99
CA VAL A 99 -6.94 -2.39 4.44
C VAL A 99 -8.46 -2.41 4.22
N VAL A 100 -9.17 -1.35 4.59
CA VAL A 100 -10.63 -1.26 4.35
C VAL A 100 -10.96 -1.34 2.87
N LEU A 101 -10.19 -0.67 2.00
CA LEU A 101 -10.39 -0.75 0.54
C LEU A 101 -10.19 -2.18 0.01
N ILE A 102 -9.21 -2.93 0.54
CA ILE A 102 -9.01 -4.34 0.20
C ILE A 102 -10.20 -5.19 0.65
N VAL A 103 -10.69 -4.98 1.89
CA VAL A 103 -11.86 -5.70 2.41
C VAL A 103 -13.11 -5.41 1.58
N LEU A 104 -13.33 -4.16 1.17
CA LEU A 104 -14.44 -3.80 0.28
C LEU A 104 -14.33 -4.49 -1.09
N LEU A 105 -13.13 -4.58 -1.66
CA LEU A 105 -12.91 -5.27 -2.91
C LEU A 105 -13.19 -6.78 -2.79
N ILE A 106 -12.78 -7.41 -1.69
CA ILE A 106 -13.05 -8.83 -1.40
C ILE A 106 -14.55 -9.06 -1.21
N GLY A 107 -15.23 -8.21 -0.43
CA GLY A 107 -16.68 -8.30 -0.24
C GLY A 107 -17.45 -8.16 -1.56
N LEU A 108 -16.95 -7.32 -2.47
CA LEU A 108 -17.51 -7.20 -3.82
C LEU A 108 -17.27 -8.45 -4.67
N ALA A 109 -16.15 -9.14 -4.47
CA ALA A 109 -15.85 -10.40 -5.14
C ALA A 109 -16.74 -11.55 -4.64
N ASP A 110 -16.98 -11.63 -3.32
CA ASP A 110 -17.87 -12.63 -2.72
C ASP A 110 -19.32 -12.44 -3.15
N ALA A 111 -19.77 -11.19 -3.34
CA ALA A 111 -21.13 -10.91 -3.82
C ALA A 111 -21.41 -11.40 -5.26
N ILE A 112 -20.38 -11.76 -6.03
CA ILE A 112 -20.47 -12.17 -7.45
C ILE A 112 -20.04 -13.64 -7.65
N ALA A 113 -19.42 -14.25 -6.64
CA ALA A 113 -18.98 -15.64 -6.67
C ALA A 113 -20.16 -16.60 -6.47
#